data_AF-I2QPY6-F1
#
_entry.id   AF-I2QPY6-F1
#
_cell.length_a   1.000
_cell.length_b   1.000
_cell.length_c   1.000
_cell.angle_alpha   90.00
_cell.angle_beta   90.00
_cell.angle_gamma   90.00
#
_symmetry.space_group_name_H-M   'P 1'
#
loop_
_entity.id
_entity.type
_entity.pdbx_description
1 polymer ?
#
loop_
_entity_poly.entity_id
_entity_poly.type
_entity_poly.pdbx_seq_one_letter_code
_entity_poly.pdbx_strand_id
1 'polypeptide(L)' 'METAQRLRAMAALCRQSAALHPDRSWKLLAEAEYWEHLAATPLPTDIEGCFTPGQHDLAAA' A
#
# COMPACT_ATOMS: atom_id res chain seq x y z
N MET A 1 -5.64 6.12 -0.28
CA MET A 1 -4.23 6.61 -0.31
C MET A 1 -3.37 6.08 0.84
N GLU A 2 -3.94 5.78 2.01
CA GLU A 2 -3.20 5.37 3.23
C GLU A 2 -2.36 4.08 3.05
N THR A 3 -2.82 3.15 2.23
CA THR A 3 -2.09 1.91 1.88
C THR A 3 -0.79 2.19 1.11
N ALA A 4 -0.79 3.10 0.13
CA ALA A 4 0.42 3.46 -0.62
C ALA A 4 1.45 4.16 0.28
N GLN A 5 1.00 4.98 1.23
CA GLN A 5 1.87 5.64 2.19
C GLN A 5 2.52 4.64 3.15
N ARG A 6 1.76 3.66 3.64
CA ARG A 6 2.28 2.55 4.46
C ARG A 6 3.32 1.73 3.70
N LEU A 7 3.08 1.40 2.44
CA LEU A 7 4.03 0.63 1.62
C LEU A 7 5.35 1.41 1.42
N ARG A 8 5.28 2.72 1.18
CA ARG A 8 6.49 3.58 1.12
C ARG A 8 7.23 3.64 2.45
N ALA A 9 6.52 3.70 3.58
CA ALA A 9 7.14 3.68 4.90
C ALA A 9 7.90 2.36 5.15
N MET A 10 7.33 1.23 4.73
CA MET A 10 8.00 -0.08 4.79
C MET A 10 9.28 -0.11 3.96
N ALA A 11 9.25 0.40 2.72
CA ALA A 11 10.44 0.51 1.89
C ALA A 11 11.55 1.36 2.54
N ALA A 12 11.18 2.50 3.13
CA ALA A 12 12.12 3.36 3.84
C ALA A 12 12.74 2.68 5.07
N LEU A 13 11.95 1.88 5.80
CA LEU A 13 12.44 1.09 6.93
C LEU A 13 13.44 0.02 6.46
N CYS A 14 13.14 -0.70 5.38
CA CYS A 14 14.04 -1.70 4.80
C CYS A 14 15.41 -1.11 4.41
N ARG A 15 15.44 0.11 3.84
CA ARG A 15 16.69 0.82 3.51
C ARG A 15 17.50 1.21 4.75
N GLN A 16 16.83 1.68 5.80
CA GLN A 16 17.48 2.00 7.07
C GLN A 16 18.08 0.75 7.72
N SER A 17 17.33 -0.35 7.72
CA SER A 17 17.82 -1.66 8.20
C SER A 17 19.01 -2.17 7.39
N ALA A 18 19.03 -1.91 6.07
CA ALA A 18 20.16 -2.29 5.20
C ALA A 18 21.45 -1.54 5.56
N ALA A 19 21.32 -0.26 5.95
CA ALA A 19 22.46 0.53 6.44
C ALA A 19 22.98 0.04 7.80
N LEU A 20 22.09 -0.49 8.65
CA LEU A 20 22.46 -1.05 9.95
C LEU A 20 23.04 -2.47 9.87
N HIS A 21 22.64 -3.25 8.87
CA HIS A 21 23.03 -4.65 8.70
C HIS A 21 23.65 -4.91 7.31
N PRO A 22 24.93 -4.57 7.11
CA PRO A 22 25.60 -4.71 5.82
C PRO A 22 25.61 -6.16 5.31
N ASP A 23 25.71 -7.16 6.19
CA ASP A 23 25.69 -8.59 5.84
C ASP A 23 24.37 -9.05 5.16
N ARG A 24 23.27 -8.34 5.43
CA ARG A 24 21.94 -8.62 4.87
C ARG A 24 21.40 -7.47 4.02
N SER A 25 22.23 -6.48 3.73
CA SER A 25 21.87 -5.27 3.00
C SER A 25 21.23 -5.58 1.65
N TRP A 26 21.81 -6.51 0.89
CA TRP A 26 21.29 -6.92 -0.42
C TRP A 26 19.85 -7.46 -0.36
N LYS A 27 19.52 -8.25 0.67
CA LYS A 27 18.17 -8.80 0.85
C LYS A 27 17.17 -7.71 1.24
N LEU A 28 17.60 -6.80 2.12
CA LEU A 28 16.77 -5.69 2.60
C LEU A 28 16.53 -4.64 1.50
N LEU A 29 17.50 -4.43 0.61
CA LEU A 29 17.34 -3.56 -0.56
C LEU A 29 16.37 -4.16 -1.58
N ALA A 30 16.47 -5.46 -1.86
CA ALA A 30 15.52 -6.16 -2.73
C ALA A 30 14.08 -6.10 -2.18
N GLU A 31 13.94 -6.23 -0.85
CA GLU A 31 12.63 -6.10 -0.19
C GLU A 31 12.12 -4.66 -0.23
N ALA A 32 12.99 -3.65 -0.13
CA ALA A 32 12.62 -2.25 -0.29
C ALA A 32 12.06 -1.96 -1.70
N GLU A 33 12.72 -2.45 -2.75
CA GLU A 33 12.26 -2.30 -4.14
C GLU A 33 10.89 -2.95 -4.36
N TYR A 34 10.66 -4.13 -3.77
CA TYR A 34 9.36 -4.81 -3.82
C TYR A 34 8.24 -3.94 -3.22
N TRP A 35 8.47 -3.35 -2.04
CA TRP A 35 7.49 -2.47 -1.39
C TRP A 35 7.22 -1.19 -2.20
N GLU A 36 8.23 -0.63 -2.87
CA GLU A 36 8.05 0.53 -3.74
C GLU A 36 7.26 0.19 -5.00
N HIS A 37 7.52 -0.96 -5.61
CA HIS A 37 6.72 -1.43 -6.76
C HIS A 37 5.25 -1.63 -6.38
N LEU A 38 4.96 -2.19 -5.20
CA LEU A 38 3.60 -2.30 -4.69
C LEU A 38 2.96 -0.94 -4.42
N ALA A 39 3.73 0.04 -3.90
CA ALA A 39 3.24 1.39 -3.66
C ALA A 39 3.02 2.21 -4.94
N ALA A 40 3.79 1.91 -6.00
CA ALA A 40 3.69 2.54 -7.31
C ALA A 40 2.62 1.90 -8.19
N THR A 41 2.27 0.64 -7.91
CA THR A 41 1.13 -0.02 -8.55
C THR A 41 -0.13 0.70 -8.10
N PRO A 42 -0.96 1.22 -9.03
CA PRO A 42 -2.24 1.79 -8.66
C PRO A 42 -3.08 0.64 -8.07
N LEU A 43 -3.17 0.60 -6.74
CA LEU A 43 -4.15 -0.23 -6.06
C LEU A 43 -5.51 0.15 -6.66
N PRO A 44 -6.26 -0.78 -7.27
CA PRO A 44 -7.58 -0.47 -7.80
C PRO A 44 -8.40 0.06 -6.62
N THR A 45 -8.70 1.36 -6.68
CA THR A 45 -9.46 2.13 -5.68
C THR A 45 -10.95 1.80 -5.78
N ASP A 46 -11.29 0.51 -5.84
CA ASP A 46 -12.66 0.02 -6.00
C ASP A 46 -13.10 -0.86 -4.82
N ILE A 47 -12.55 -0.57 -3.63
CA ILE A 47 -13.06 -1.12 -2.37
C ILE A 47 -14.07 -0.14 -1.72
N GLU A 48 -14.18 1.09 -2.22
CA GLU A 48 -15.10 2.13 -1.70
C GLU A 48 -16.51 2.09 -2.31
N GLY A 49 -16.77 1.22 -3.31
CA GLY A 49 -18.10 1.05 -3.91
C GLY A 49 -18.99 0.01 -3.24
N CYS A 50 -18.46 -0.85 -2.36
CA CYS A 50 -19.25 -1.92 -1.73
C CYS A 50 -20.16 -1.41 -0.57
N PHE A 51 -20.01 -0.15 -0.18
CA PHE A 51 -20.87 0.52 0.79
C PHE A 51 -21.73 1.60 0.13
N THR A 52 -22.40 1.28 -0.98
CA THR A 52 -23.65 1.97 -1.31
C THR A 52 -24.75 1.35 -0.46
N PRO A 53 -25.25 1.99 0.62
CA PRO A 53 -26.55 1.61 1.14
C PRO A 53 -27.52 1.74 -0.03
N GLY A 54 -28.17 0.62 -0.39
CA GLY A 54 -28.99 0.53 -1.57
C GLY A 54 -29.91 1.73 -1.70
N GLN A 55 -29.81 2.39 -2.86
CA GLN A 55 -30.95 3.07 -3.47
C GLN A 55 -32.04 2.01 -3.68
N HIS A 56 -32.85 1.76 -2.65
CA HIS A 56 -34.23 1.32 -2.85
C HIS A 56 -35.14 2.46 -2.41
N ASP A 57 -35.60 3.16 -3.45
CA ASP A 57 -36.89 3.82 -3.57
C ASP A 57 -37.15 5.09 -2.74
N LEU A 58 -36.81 6.20 -3.39
CA LEU A 58 -37.72 7.33 -3.50
C LEU A 58 -39.10 6.83 -4.03
N ALA A 59 -40.19 7.14 -3.33
CA ALA A 59 -41.61 7.12 -3.76
C ALA A 59 -42.54 6.06 -3.15
N ALA A 60 -43.19 6.41 -2.03
CA ALA A 60 -44.61 6.14 -1.76
C ALA A 60 -45.04 7.09 -0.63
N ALA A 61 -45.71 8.20 -0.97
CA ALA A 61 -47.15 8.42 -0.77
C ALA A 61 -47.43 9.27 0.48
#